data_AF-A0A6P0VY65-F1
#
_entry.id   AF-A0A6P0VY65-F1
#
_cell.length_a   1.000
_cell.length_b   1.000
_cell.length_c   1.000
_cell.angle_alpha   90.00
_cell.angle_beta   90.00
_cell.angle_gamma   90.00
#
_symmetry.space_group_name_H-M   'P 1'
#
loop_
_entity.id
_entity.type
_entity.pdbx_description
1 polymer ?
#
loop_
_entity_poly.entity_id
_entity_poly.type
_entity_poly.pdbx_seq_one_letter_code
_entity_poly.pdbx_strand_id
1 'polypeptide(L)' 'HPGERHGTRKGNAMETRQLAMTNNNGEEFLQTRTVPLGSNWPDNKPNEPPKPAVVAIRRQDGQRI' A
#
# COMPACT_ATOMS: atom_id res chain seq x y z
N HIS A 1 1.77 -4.20 -1.13
CA HIS A 1 0.96 -2.97 -1.29
C HIS A 1 -0.54 -3.32 -1.10
N PRO A 2 -1.41 -2.49 -0.48
CA PRO A 2 -2.80 -2.92 -0.18
C PRO A 2 -3.69 -3.42 -1.34
N GLY A 3 -3.43 -3.04 -2.60
CA GLY A 3 -4.18 -3.52 -3.78
C GLY A 3 -3.53 -4.68 -4.53
N GLU A 4 -2.38 -5.13 -4.06
CA GLU A 4 -1.79 -6.40 -4.46
C GLU A 4 -2.71 -7.56 -4.07
N ARG A 5 -3.55 -7.33 -3.03
CA ARG A 5 -4.55 -8.28 -2.52
C ARG A 5 -6.01 -7.87 -2.78
N HIS A 6 -6.41 -6.67 -2.39
CA HIS A 6 -7.82 -6.25 -2.53
C HIS A 6 -8.16 -5.78 -3.95
N GLY A 7 -7.21 -5.92 -4.87
CA GLY A 7 -7.23 -5.25 -6.15
C GLY A 7 -7.44 -3.74 -5.95
N THR A 8 -7.96 -3.16 -7.01
CA THR A 8 -9.29 -2.59 -7.03
C THR A 8 -9.92 -2.18 -5.66
N ARG A 9 -9.49 -1.04 -5.08
CA ARG A 9 -10.15 -0.35 -3.94
C ARG A 9 -11.55 0.17 -4.22
N LYS A 10 -12.56 -0.66 -4.04
CA LYS A 10 -13.96 -0.22 -4.15
C LYS A 10 -14.40 0.62 -2.95
N GLY A 11 -15.05 1.76 -3.21
CA GLY A 11 -15.92 2.46 -2.26
C GLY A 11 -15.33 2.76 -0.89
N ASN A 12 -14.05 3.15 -0.82
CA ASN A 12 -13.33 3.40 0.44
C ASN A 12 -13.36 2.22 1.45
N ALA A 13 -13.42 0.99 0.97
CA ALA A 13 -13.33 -0.20 1.82
C ALA A 13 -12.09 -0.19 2.74
N MET A 14 -12.28 -0.61 3.99
CA MET A 14 -11.32 -0.57 5.10
C MET A 14 -11.52 -1.81 5.99
N GLU A 15 -10.47 -2.25 6.68
CA GLU A 15 -10.52 -3.38 7.62
C GLU A 15 -9.72 -3.03 8.88
N THR A 16 -10.29 -3.33 10.05
CA THR A 16 -9.60 -3.18 11.34
C THR A 16 -8.99 -4.51 11.78
N ARG A 17 -7.71 -4.51 12.12
CA ARG A 17 -6.93 -5.67 12.56
C ARG A 17 -6.23 -5.38 13.87
N GLN A 18 -5.99 -6.42 14.68
CA GLN A 18 -5.08 -6.36 15.83
C GLN A 18 -3.82 -7.16 15.55
N LEU A 19 -2.67 -6.65 15.96
CA LEU A 19 -1.35 -7.24 15.77
C LEU A 19 -0.64 -7.30 17.11
N ALA A 20 -0.26 -8.50 17.56
CA ALA A 20 0.69 -8.62 18.67
C ALA A 20 2.04 -8.09 18.20
N MET A 21 2.63 -7.17 18.98
CA MET A 21 3.95 -6.60 18.75
C MET A 21 4.71 -6.58 20.07
N THR A 22 6.02 -6.78 19.99
CA THR A 22 6.93 -6.60 21.11
C THR A 22 7.46 -5.17 21.11
N ASN A 23 7.41 -4.49 22.25
CA ASN A 23 7.98 -3.14 22.40
C ASN A 23 9.50 -3.20 22.64
N ASN A 24 10.15 -2.03 22.71
CA ASN A 24 11.60 -1.93 22.89
C ASN A 24 12.12 -2.48 24.24
N ASN A 25 11.22 -2.70 25.22
CA ASN A 25 11.54 -3.30 26.51
C ASN A 25 11.41 -4.83 26.50
N GLY A 26 10.97 -5.43 25.39
CA GLY A 26 10.68 -6.87 25.29
C GLY A 26 9.25 -7.27 25.69
N GLU A 27 8.37 -6.30 25.96
CA GLU A 27 7.00 -6.57 26.43
C GLU A 27 6.02 -6.68 25.24
N GLU A 28 5.09 -7.63 25.30
CA GLU A 28 4.06 -7.80 24.26
C GLU A 28 2.87 -6.85 24.45
N PHE A 29 2.35 -6.30 23.35
CA PHE A 29 1.12 -5.52 23.32
C PHE A 29 0.34 -5.72 22.01
N LEU A 30 -0.98 -5.50 22.03
CA LEU A 30 -1.84 -5.59 20.85
C LEU A 30 -2.02 -4.21 20.19
N GLN A 31 -1.42 -4.01 19.02
CA GLN A 31 -1.65 -2.83 18.18
C GLN A 31 -2.93 -3.01 17.34
N THR A 32 -3.95 -2.19 17.58
CA THR A 32 -5.11 -2.09 16.66
C THR A 32 -4.78 -1.15 15.49
N ARG A 33 -5.09 -1.55 14.26
CA ARG A 33 -4.87 -0.77 13.03
C ARG A 33 -6.06 -0.91 12.08
N THR A 34 -6.56 0.20 11.55
CA THR A 34 -7.48 0.18 10.40
C THR A 34 -6.70 0.45 9.12
N VAL A 35 -6.79 -0.46 8.15
CA VAL A 35 -6.03 -0.44 6.90
C VAL A 35 -6.96 -0.49 5.69
N PRO A 36 -6.59 0.11 4.55
CA PRO A 36 -7.47 0.17 3.39
C PRO A 36 -7.50 -1.16 2.64
N LEU A 37 -8.71 -1.57 2.24
CA LEU A 37 -8.96 -2.70 1.35
C LEU A 37 -8.79 -2.21 -0.09
N GLY A 38 -7.54 -1.96 -0.48
CA GLY A 38 -7.13 -1.32 -1.73
C GLY A 38 -6.49 0.08 -1.48
N SER A 39 -6.20 1.02 -2.42
CA SER A 39 -5.85 0.76 -3.82
C SER A 39 -5.89 1.99 -4.89
N ASN A 40 -4.82 2.65 -5.45
CA ASN A 40 -4.70 3.48 -6.71
C ASN A 40 -3.23 3.58 -7.40
N TRP A 41 -2.77 2.66 -8.30
CA TRP A 41 -1.40 2.45 -8.92
C TRP A 41 -1.15 1.12 -9.77
N PRO A 42 -0.42 1.14 -10.91
CA PRO A 42 -0.15 2.30 -11.73
C PRO A 42 -1.31 2.52 -12.73
N ASP A 43 -2.13 1.48 -12.95
CA ASP A 43 -3.17 1.42 -13.98
C ASP A 43 -4.43 2.25 -13.64
N ASN A 44 -4.57 2.69 -12.39
CA ASN A 44 -5.40 3.81 -11.95
C ASN A 44 -6.86 3.89 -12.46
N LYS A 45 -7.51 2.74 -12.65
CA LYS A 45 -8.95 2.70 -12.95
C LYS A 45 -9.80 2.97 -11.70
N PRO A 46 -11.10 3.32 -11.85
CA PRO A 46 -11.95 3.68 -10.72
C PRO A 46 -12.15 2.50 -9.80
N ASN A 47 -12.03 2.77 -8.52
CA ASN A 47 -11.96 1.74 -7.51
C ASN A 47 -10.77 0.77 -7.71
N GLU A 48 -9.62 1.16 -8.34
CA GLU A 48 -8.40 0.41 -8.85
C GLU A 48 -7.33 -0.17 -7.82
N PRO A 49 -6.24 -0.94 -8.15
CA PRO A 49 -5.14 -1.35 -7.21
C PRO A 49 -3.97 -0.34 -7.21
N PRO A 50 -2.98 -0.29 -6.26
CA PRO A 50 -1.64 -0.81 -6.33
C PRO A 50 -1.35 -2.21 -6.72
N LYS A 51 -0.59 -2.26 -7.79
CA LYS A 51 0.66 -3.01 -7.81
C LYS A 51 1.80 -2.17 -7.13
N PRO A 52 2.98 -2.74 -6.91
CA PRO A 52 4.25 -2.01 -6.83
C PRO A 52 5.14 -2.36 -8.05
N ALA A 53 5.99 -1.45 -8.54
CA ALA A 53 7.02 -1.80 -9.52
C ALA A 53 8.14 -0.76 -9.62
N VAL A 54 9.12 -1.07 -10.47
CA VAL A 54 10.31 -0.28 -10.78
C VAL A 54 9.97 0.77 -11.84
N VAL A 55 10.40 2.02 -11.62
CA VAL A 55 10.27 3.10 -12.59
C VAL A 55 11.61 3.37 -13.27
N ALA A 56 11.64 3.25 -14.60
CA ALA A 56 12.75 3.77 -15.39
C ALA A 56 12.59 5.29 -15.50
N ILE A 57 13.57 6.04 -14.98
CA ILE A 57 13.60 7.50 -14.99
C ILE A 57 14.65 7.94 -16.02
N ARG A 58 14.36 8.97 -16.83
CA ARG A 58 15.29 9.54 -17.84
C ARG A 58 14.94 11.00 -18.13
N ARG A 59 15.89 11.80 -18.60
CA ARG A 59 15.62 13.16 -19.11
C ARG A 59 15.04 13.11 -20.53
N GLN A 60 14.09 13.99 -20.85
CA GLN A 60 13.44 14.03 -22.16
C GLN A 60 14.34 14.57 -23.28
N ASP A 61 15.25 15.49 -22.94
CA ASP A 61 16.29 16.03 -23.82
C ASP A 61 17.43 15.04 -24.12
N GLY A 62 17.32 13.80 -23.62
CA GLY A 62 18.31 12.74 -23.81
C GLY A 62 19.63 12.95 -23.06
N GLN A 63 19.76 14.05 -22.30
CA GLN A 63 20.96 14.28 -21.50
C GLN A 63 21.03 13.29 -20.33
N ARG A 64 22.25 13.10 -19.81
CA ARG A 64 22.48 12.20 -18.67
C ARG A 64 21.73 12.71 -17.43
N ILE A 65 21.17 11.77 -16.67
CA ILE A 65 20.63 11.98 -15.32
C ILE A 65 21.78 12.32 -14.39
#